data_AF-A0A7C5DQZ1-F1
#
_entry.id   AF-A0A7C5DQZ1-F1
#
_cell.length_a   1.000
_cell.length_b   1.000
_cell.length_c   1.000
_cell.angle_alpha   90.00
_cell.angle_beta   90.00
_cell.angle_gamma   90.00
#
_symmetry.space_group_name_H-M   'P 1'
#
loop_
_entity.id
_entity.type
_entity.pdbx_description
1 polymer ?
#
loop_
_entity_poly.entity_id
_entity_poly.type
_entity_poly.pdbx_seq_one_letter_code
_entity_poly.pdbx_strand_id
1 'polypeptide(L)' 'HTFAVRRLLRWYEEGADVDQKILALSTYLGHAKVTDTYWYLSAVPEVMAITSQRFERFARGEQEGGP' A
#
# COMPACT_ATOMS: atom_id res chain seq x y z
N HIS A 1 1.33 15.55 4.01
CA HIS A 1 1.08 14.34 4.83
C HIS A 1 -0.37 13.85 4.79
N THR A 2 -1.35 14.57 5.36
CA THR A 2 -2.76 14.10 5.48
C THR A 2 -3.42 13.71 4.15
N PHE A 3 -3.13 14.42 3.07
CA PHE A 3 -3.65 14.11 1.74
C PHE A 3 -3.20 12.72 1.24
N ALA A 4 -1.90 12.41 1.33
CA ALA A 4 -1.34 11.15 0.85
C ALA A 4 -1.94 9.96 1.61
N VAL A 5 -2.07 10.07 2.93
CA VAL A 5 -2.71 9.06 3.79
C VAL A 5 -4.16 8.81 3.37
N ARG A 6 -4.97 9.87 3.25
CA ARG A 6 -6.39 9.74 2.85
C ARG A 6 -6.55 9.16 1.45
N ARG A 7 -5.67 9.54 0.51
CA ARG A 7 -5.71 9.01 -0.86
C ARG A 7 -5.37 7.53 -0.91
N LEU A 8 -4.38 7.10 -0.12
CA LEU A 8 -4.00 5.69 0.04
C LEU A 8 -5.14 4.87 0.65
N LEU A 9 -5.70 5.30 1.79
CA LEU A 9 -6.85 4.63 2.43
C LEU A 9 -8.01 4.45 1.45
N ARG A 10 -8.36 5.51 0.73
CA ARG A 10 -9.44 5.44 -0.27
C ARG A 10 -9.13 4.45 -1.40
N TRP A 11 -7.88 4.35 -1.87
CA TRP A 11 -7.53 3.34 -2.87
C TRP A 11 -7.62 1.92 -2.33
N TYR A 12 -7.27 1.71 -1.06
CA TYR A 12 -7.48 0.43 -0.38
C TYR A 12 -8.97 0.06 -0.29
N GLU A 13 -9.82 1.01 0.10
CA GLU A 13 -11.29 0.82 0.14
C GLU A 13 -11.88 0.55 -1.25
N GLU A 14 -11.38 1.23 -2.28
CA GLU A 14 -11.78 1.04 -3.68
C GLU A 14 -11.22 -0.26 -4.30
N GLY A 15 -10.40 -1.01 -3.56
CA GLY A 15 -9.75 -2.24 -4.06
C GLY A 15 -8.73 -2.00 -5.18
N ALA A 16 -8.25 -0.77 -5.33
CA ALA A 16 -7.32 -0.40 -6.37
C ALA A 16 -5.94 -1.02 -6.16
N ASP A 17 -5.19 -1.20 -7.26
CA ASP A 17 -3.78 -1.56 -7.21
C ASP A 17 -2.97 -0.36 -6.69
N VAL A 18 -2.67 -0.38 -5.39
CA VAL A 18 -1.96 0.71 -4.70
C VAL A 18 -0.51 0.80 -5.16
N ASP A 19 0.11 -0.33 -5.51
CA ASP A 19 1.51 -0.38 -5.94
C ASP A 19 1.69 0.35 -7.28
N GLN A 20 0.75 0.15 -8.22
CA GLN A 20 0.75 0.91 -9.48
C GLN A 20 0.47 2.40 -9.29
N LYS A 21 -0.35 2.77 -8.30
CA LYS A 21 -0.74 4.17 -8.05
C LYS A 21 0.28 4.96 -7.26
N ILE A 22 1.14 4.29 -6.48
CA ILE A 22 2.18 4.94 -5.68
C ILE A 22 3.18 5.70 -6.54
N LEU A 23 3.53 5.21 -7.73
CA LEU A 23 4.46 5.91 -8.62
C LEU A 23 3.90 7.29 -9.03
N ALA A 24 2.64 7.33 -9.46
CA ALA A 24 1.97 8.57 -9.83
C ALA A 24 1.80 9.52 -8.64
N LEU A 25 1.49 8.98 -7.46
CA LEU A 25 1.39 9.76 -6.23
C LEU A 25 2.74 10.37 -5.83
N SER A 26 3.83 9.62 -5.97
CA SER A 26 5.19 10.10 -5.70
C SER A 26 5.53 11.30 -6.58
N THR A 27 5.24 11.23 -7.87
CA THR A 27 5.43 12.35 -8.82
C THR A 27 4.56 13.55 -8.44
N TYR A 28 3.29 13.32 -8.10
CA TYR A 28 2.36 14.38 -7.70
C TYR A 28 2.81 15.12 -6.43
N LEU A 29 3.40 14.40 -5.47
CA LEU A 29 3.93 14.96 -4.23
C LEU A 29 5.31 15.64 -4.41
N GLY A 30 5.94 15.49 -5.58
CA GLY A 30 7.29 15.98 -5.84
C GLY A 30 8.38 15.18 -5.11
N HIS A 31 8.11 13.93 -4.73
CA HIS A 31 9.10 13.07 -4.09
C HIS A 31 10.12 12.58 -5.12
N ALA A 32 11.40 12.76 -4.80
CA ALA A 32 12.51 12.31 -5.65
C ALA A 32 12.63 10.77 -5.68
N LYS A 33 12.17 10.09 -4.62
CA LYS A 33 12.19 8.63 -4.52
C LYS A 33 10.81 8.10 -4.16
N VAL A 34 10.40 7.03 -4.83
CA VAL A 34 9.12 6.35 -4.56
C VAL A 34 9.07 5.79 -3.12
N THR A 35 10.23 5.47 -2.54
CA THR A 35 10.38 4.99 -1.16
C THR A 35 9.85 5.98 -0.13
N ASP A 36 9.95 7.29 -0.40
CA ASP A 36 9.46 8.35 0.48
C ASP A 36 7.92 8.35 0.53
N THR A 37 7.28 7.88 -0.55
CA THR A 37 5.84 7.65 -0.64
C THR A 37 5.44 6.31 -0.03
N TYR A 38 6.25 5.25 -0.19
CA TYR A 38 6.03 3.96 0.46
C TYR A 38 6.07 4.04 1.99
N TRP A 39 6.81 4.99 2.57
CA TRP A 39 6.84 5.22 4.01
C TRP A 39 5.43 5.37 4.61
N TYR A 40 4.49 5.95 3.86
CA TYR A 40 3.10 6.11 4.26
C TYR A 40 2.33 4.79 4.42
N LEU A 41 2.73 3.73 3.71
CA LEU A 41 2.14 2.41 3.88
C LEU A 41 2.55 1.76 5.21
N SER A 42 3.78 2.02 5.66
CA SER A 42 4.34 1.48 6.91
C SER A 42 4.08 2.36 8.13
N ALA A 43 3.89 3.66 7.95
CA ALA A 43 3.81 4.62 9.05
C ALA A 43 2.38 4.95 9.52
N VAL A 44 1.36 4.49 8.80
CA VAL A 44 -0.05 4.71 9.17
C VAL A 44 -0.62 3.40 9.71
N PRO A 45 -0.91 3.30 11.02
CA PRO A 45 -1.43 2.08 11.65
C PRO A 45 -2.66 1.52 10.94
N GLU A 46 -3.56 2.39 10.47
CA GLU A 46 -4.78 2.01 9.75
C GLU A 46 -4.49 1.40 8.37
N VAL A 47 -3.46 1.90 7.67
CA VAL A 47 -3.02 1.31 6.40
C VAL A 47 -2.32 -0.02 6.65
N MET A 48 -1.52 -0.10 7.71
CA MET A 48 -0.80 -1.30 8.13
C MET A 48 -1.74 -2.45 8.50
N ALA A 49 -2.87 -2.16 9.14
CA ALA A 49 -3.91 -3.16 9.44
C ALA A 49 -4.54 -3.75 8.16
N ILE A 50 -4.79 -2.90 7.15
CA ILE A 50 -5.36 -3.32 5.87
C ILE A 50 -4.35 -4.12 5.06
N THR A 51 -3.09 -3.67 4.99
CA THR A 51 -2.02 -4.39 4.28
C THR A 51 -1.66 -5.69 4.97
N SER A 52 -1.65 -5.76 6.31
CA SER A 52 -1.39 -7.01 7.05
C SER A 52 -2.41 -8.09 6.73
N GLN A 53 -3.71 -7.77 6.69
CA GLN A 53 -4.74 -8.76 6.31
C GLN A 53 -4.55 -9.29 4.88
N ARG A 54 -4.16 -8.41 3.95
CA ARG A 54 -3.92 -8.79 2.54
C ARG A 54 -2.62 -9.58 2.39
N PHE A 55 -1.58 -9.23 3.14
CA PHE A 55 -0.32 -9.96 3.21
C PHE A 55 -0.51 -11.34 3.84
N GLU A 56 -1.25 -11.48 4.94
CA GLU A 56 -1.57 -12.79 5.51
C GLU A 56 -2.33 -13.68 4.52
N ARG A 57 -3.25 -13.11 3.75
CA ARG A 57 -3.98 -13.84 2.71
C ARG A 57 -3.09 -14.25 1.54
N PHE A 58 -2.13 -13.39 1.16
CA PHE A 58 -1.10 -13.71 0.16
C PHE A 58 -0.17 -14.82 0.67
N ALA A 59 0.38 -14.67 1.88
CA ALA A 59 1.29 -15.63 2.50
C ALA A 59 0.63 -16.99 2.82
N ARG A 60 -0.69 -17.02 3.09
CA ARG A 60 -1.45 -18.29 3.17
C ARG A 60 -1.71 -18.92 1.80
N GLY A 61 -1.76 -18.13 0.73
CA GLY A 61 -1.92 -18.61 -0.65
C GLY A 61 -0.65 -19.25 -1.24
N GLU A 62 0.50 -19.11 -0.61
CA GLU A 62 1.76 -19.77 -1.01
C GLU A 62 1.97 -21.15 -0.36
N GLN A 63 0.97 -21.70 0.34
CA GLN A 63 1.00 -23.05 0.92
C GLN A 63 -0.03 -24.01 0.29
N GLU A 64 -0.21 -23.98 -1.03
CA GLU A 64 -0.79 -25.13 -1.77
C GLU A 64 0.11 -25.43 -2.97
N GLY A 65 1.21 -26.13 -2.69
CA GLY A 65 2.20 -26.53 -3.68
C GLY A 65 3.23 -27.52 -3.11
N GLY A 66 2.77 -28.56 -2.43
CA GLY A 66 3.50 -29.84 -2.39
C GLY A 66 3.15 -30.65 -3.63
N PRO A 67 4.01 -31.56 -4.12
CA PRO A 67 4.88 -32.44 -3.35
C PRO A 67 6.39 -32.25 -3.56
#